data_AF-A0A9P5JC53-F1
#
_entry.id   AF-A0A9P5JC53-F1
#
_cell.length_a   1.000
_cell.length_b   1.000
_cell.length_c   1.000
_cell.angle_alpha   90.00
_cell.angle_beta   90.00
_cell.angle_gamma   90.00
#
_symmetry.space_group_name_H-M   'P 1'
#
loop_
_entity.id
_entity.type
_entity.pdbx_description
1 polymer ?
#
loop_
_entity_poly.entity_id
_entity_poly.type
_entity_poly.pdbx_seq_one_letter_code
_entity_poly.pdbx_strand_id
1 'polypeptide(L)'
;MRSLGSAIAHCPLSNAYFSHQPFPLREALDANVKVGLGSDVAGGYQIDMMTAMRQAVITSRTREGSRVETSIARGDASTSGASLAVHWTDTLFLATRGGAEALGLRGGHFVAGASFDAQLSTLAKIAA
;
A
#
# COMPACT_ATOMS: atom_id res chain seq x y z
N MET A 1 7.80 -3.01 15.79
CA MET A 1 7.38 -4.05 14.81
C MET A 1 8.58 -4.74 14.17
N ARG A 2 9.43 -4.04 13.41
CA ARG A 2 10.60 -4.65 12.74
C ARG A 2 11.49 -5.49 13.67
N SER A 3 11.89 -4.97 14.83
CA SER A 3 12.76 -5.68 15.78
C SER A 3 12.17 -6.98 16.33
N LEU A 4 10.84 -7.11 16.28
CA LEU A 4 10.11 -8.30 16.74
C LEU A 4 9.72 -9.22 15.57
N GLY A 5 10.09 -8.88 14.34
CA GLY A 5 9.74 -9.64 13.14
C GLY A 5 8.26 -9.57 12.73
N SER A 6 7.44 -8.72 13.38
CA SER A 6 6.02 -8.56 13.08
C SER A 6 5.77 -7.85 11.74
N ALA A 7 4.63 -8.14 11.12
CA ALA A 7 4.19 -7.54 9.87
C ALA A 7 2.85 -6.77 10.05
N ILE A 8 2.52 -5.91 9.09
CA ILE A 8 1.29 -5.13 9.03
C ILE A 8 0.44 -5.60 7.85
N ALA A 9 -0.85 -5.83 8.08
CA ALA A 9 -1.86 -5.90 7.03
C ALA A 9 -2.49 -4.51 6.86
N HIS A 10 -2.12 -3.81 5.79
CA HIS A 10 -2.68 -2.49 5.49
C HIS A 10 -4.00 -2.63 4.73
N CYS A 11 -5.09 -2.18 5.37
CA CYS A 11 -6.46 -2.29 4.84
C CYS A 11 -7.02 -0.91 4.49
N PRO A 12 -6.57 -0.28 3.38
CA PRO A 12 -6.81 1.13 3.12
C PRO A 12 -8.29 1.50 3.00
N LEU A 13 -9.11 0.62 2.39
CA LEU A 13 -10.55 0.88 2.24
C LEU A 13 -11.27 0.88 3.60
N SER A 14 -11.04 -0.15 4.43
CA SER A 14 -11.61 -0.21 5.79
C SER A 14 -11.17 0.98 6.64
N ASN A 15 -9.88 1.32 6.59
CA ASN A 15 -9.35 2.46 7.33
C ASN A 15 -10.00 3.78 6.89
N ALA A 16 -10.32 3.96 5.61
CA ALA A 16 -11.01 5.16 5.14
C ALA A 16 -12.43 5.32 5.74
N TYR A 17 -13.09 4.22 6.09
CA TYR A 17 -14.42 4.23 6.70
C TYR A 17 -14.35 4.42 8.22
N PHE A 18 -13.38 3.80 8.89
CA PHE A 18 -13.43 3.59 10.34
C PHE A 18 -12.25 4.18 11.11
N SER A 19 -11.18 4.61 10.45
CA SER A 19 -10.02 5.21 11.13
C SER A 19 -10.08 6.73 11.14
N HIS A 20 -9.70 7.33 12.26
CA HIS A 20 -9.54 8.79 12.37
C HIS A 20 -8.40 9.34 11.52
N GLN A 21 -7.36 8.52 11.29
CA GLN A 21 -6.20 8.90 10.50
C GLN A 21 -5.84 7.80 9.50
N PRO A 22 -5.41 8.17 8.29
CA PRO A 22 -4.93 7.19 7.33
C PRO A 22 -3.57 6.62 7.76
N PHE A 23 -3.36 5.33 7.46
CA PHE A 23 -2.16 4.61 7.84
C PHE A 23 -0.88 5.23 7.22
N PRO A 24 0.20 5.42 8.00
CA PRO A 24 1.46 5.97 7.52
C PRO A 24 2.31 4.96 6.75
N LEU A 25 1.86 4.62 5.53
CA LEU A 25 2.48 3.56 4.72
C LEU A 25 3.95 3.85 4.36
N ARG A 26 4.27 5.05 3.86
CA ARG A 26 5.64 5.42 3.48
C ARG A 26 6.59 5.23 4.66
N GLU A 27 6.22 5.73 5.81
CA GLU A 27 7.02 5.66 7.03
C GLU A 27 7.24 4.21 7.50
N ALA A 28 6.23 3.35 7.37
CA ALA A 28 6.37 1.92 7.67
C ALA A 28 7.36 1.22 6.72
N LEU A 29 7.31 1.56 5.42
CA LEU A 29 8.24 1.02 4.42
C LEU A 29 9.67 1.51 4.65
N ASP A 30 9.86 2.80 4.93
CA ASP A 30 11.18 3.38 5.20
C ASP A 30 11.78 2.80 6.50
N ALA A 31 10.93 2.47 7.48
CA ALA A 31 11.32 1.75 8.69
C ALA A 31 11.63 0.26 8.47
N ASN A 32 11.52 -0.25 7.22
CA ASN A 32 11.67 -1.65 6.83
C ASN A 32 10.74 -2.59 7.62
N VAL A 33 9.52 -2.14 7.88
CA VAL A 33 8.46 -3.01 8.41
C VAL A 33 7.87 -3.81 7.24
N LYS A 34 7.63 -5.10 7.44
CA LYS A 34 6.94 -5.93 6.45
C LYS A 34 5.49 -5.49 6.37
N VAL A 35 5.01 -5.17 5.17
CA VAL A 35 3.63 -4.74 4.94
C VAL A 35 3.03 -5.57 3.81
N GLY A 36 1.83 -6.08 4.01
CA GLY A 36 0.95 -6.62 2.98
C GLY A 36 -0.33 -5.80 2.86
N LEU A 37 -1.14 -6.03 1.82
CA LEU A 37 -2.45 -5.42 1.68
C LEU A 37 -3.57 -6.37 2.10
N GLY A 38 -4.65 -5.82 2.66
CA GLY A 38 -5.85 -6.55 3.05
C GLY A 38 -7.13 -5.84 2.60
N SER A 39 -8.17 -6.61 2.33
CA SER A 39 -9.52 -6.08 2.07
C SER A 39 -10.27 -5.73 3.35
N ASP A 40 -10.03 -6.51 4.43
CA ASP A 40 -10.68 -6.40 5.73
C ASP A 40 -12.21 -6.41 5.62
N VAL A 41 -12.77 -7.36 4.85
CA VAL A 41 -14.23 -7.51 4.75
C VAL A 41 -14.78 -7.99 6.11
N ALA A 42 -15.80 -7.35 6.69
CA ALA A 42 -16.71 -6.35 6.10
C ALA A 42 -16.40 -4.87 6.44
N GLY A 43 -15.29 -4.56 7.11
CA GLY A 43 -14.83 -3.18 7.29
C GLY A 43 -14.52 -2.48 5.95
N GLY A 44 -13.90 -3.19 5.02
CA GLY A 44 -13.94 -2.85 3.60
C GLY A 44 -15.10 -3.56 2.91
N TYR A 45 -15.86 -2.86 2.07
CA TYR A 45 -16.97 -3.45 1.32
C TYR A 45 -16.56 -4.08 -0.02
N GLN A 46 -15.26 -4.15 -0.33
CA GLN A 46 -14.73 -4.69 -1.59
C GLN A 46 -13.72 -5.81 -1.31
N ILE A 47 -13.91 -6.95 -1.99
CA ILE A 47 -13.03 -8.12 -1.87
C ILE A 47 -11.78 -7.98 -2.77
N ASP A 48 -11.87 -7.18 -3.83
CA ASP A 48 -10.84 -7.06 -4.87
C ASP A 48 -9.53 -6.45 -4.36
N MET A 49 -8.42 -7.19 -4.50
CA MET A 49 -7.08 -6.73 -4.11
C MET A 49 -6.60 -5.56 -4.97
N MET A 50 -7.01 -5.47 -6.24
CA MET A 50 -6.69 -4.31 -7.08
C MET A 50 -7.31 -3.03 -6.51
N THR A 51 -8.49 -3.14 -5.89
CA THR A 51 -9.11 -2.03 -5.17
C THR A 51 -8.31 -1.65 -3.94
N ALA A 52 -7.83 -2.61 -3.14
CA ALA A 52 -6.93 -2.31 -2.01
C ALA A 52 -5.65 -1.59 -2.49
N MET A 53 -5.04 -2.03 -3.60
CA MET A 53 -3.88 -1.36 -4.20
C MET A 53 -4.17 0.09 -4.60
N ARG A 54 -5.29 0.34 -5.31
CA ARG A 54 -5.68 1.70 -5.72
C ARG A 54 -5.92 2.59 -4.50
N GLN A 55 -6.63 2.08 -3.49
CA GLN A 55 -6.92 2.83 -2.28
C GLN A 55 -5.65 3.18 -1.51
N ALA A 56 -4.67 2.27 -1.39
CA ALA A 56 -3.39 2.58 -0.77
C ALA A 56 -2.64 3.74 -1.49
N VAL A 57 -2.64 3.75 -2.82
CA VAL A 57 -2.06 4.87 -3.61
C VAL A 57 -2.82 6.17 -3.33
N ILE A 58 -4.15 6.16 -3.44
CA ILE A 58 -5.00 7.33 -3.20
C ILE A 58 -4.75 7.89 -1.79
N THR A 59 -4.83 7.03 -0.78
CA THR A 59 -4.60 7.40 0.62
C THR A 59 -3.22 8.04 0.82
N SER A 60 -2.15 7.45 0.26
CA SER A 60 -0.79 8.01 0.39
C SER A 60 -0.67 9.39 -0.25
N ARG A 61 -1.34 9.62 -1.39
CA ARG A 61 -1.34 10.90 -2.10
C ARG A 61 -2.16 11.95 -1.37
N THR A 62 -3.30 11.57 -0.79
CA THR A 62 -4.07 12.48 0.07
C THR A 62 -3.25 12.91 1.27
N ARG A 63 -2.54 11.98 1.94
CA ARG A 63 -1.62 12.32 3.04
C ARG A 63 -0.51 13.27 2.59
N GLU A 64 0.07 13.03 1.42
CA GLU A 64 1.08 13.93 0.84
C GLU A 64 0.50 15.33 0.59
N GLY A 65 -0.71 15.43 0.03
CA GLY A 65 -1.40 16.70 -0.16
C GLY A 65 -1.55 17.49 1.14
N SER A 66 -2.06 16.83 2.21
CA SER A 66 -2.19 17.46 3.52
C SER A 66 -0.85 17.89 4.14
N ARG A 67 0.22 17.11 3.91
CA ARG A 67 1.59 17.48 4.34
C ARG A 67 2.05 18.77 3.65
N VAL A 68 1.87 18.85 2.33
CA VAL A 68 2.25 20.03 1.53
C VAL A 68 1.44 21.25 1.97
N GLU A 69 0.12 21.11 2.12
CA GLU A 69 -0.76 22.19 2.59
C GLU A 69 -0.34 22.73 3.96
N THR A 70 -0.04 21.83 4.90
CA THR A 70 0.43 22.21 6.24
C THR A 70 1.77 22.96 6.20
N SER A 71 2.69 22.55 5.33
CA SER A 71 3.99 23.20 5.14
C SER A 71 3.82 24.61 4.57
N ILE A 72 2.96 24.78 3.57
CA ILE A 72 2.62 26.09 3.00
C ILE A 72 2.01 27.01 4.07
N ALA A 73 1.05 26.51 4.85
CA ALA A 73 0.38 27.28 5.90
C ALA A 73 1.34 27.76 7.01
N ARG A 74 2.44 27.02 7.24
CA ARG A 74 3.50 27.38 8.21
C ARG A 74 4.51 28.39 7.65
N GLY A 75 4.43 28.74 6.36
CA GLY A 75 5.37 29.63 5.70
C GLY A 75 6.71 28.96 5.37
N ASP A 76 6.75 27.63 5.35
CA ASP A 76 7.96 26.90 4.97
C ASP A 76 8.17 27.06 3.46
N ALA A 77 9.24 27.78 3.06
CA ALA A 77 9.54 28.09 1.66
C ALA A 77 9.92 26.85 0.82
N SER A 78 10.15 25.70 1.46
CA SER A 78 10.42 24.43 0.81
C SER A 78 9.54 23.35 1.43
N THR A 79 8.99 22.47 0.60
CA THR A 79 8.41 21.18 1.01
C THR A 79 9.52 20.23 1.51
N SER A 80 10.34 20.68 2.46
CA SER A 80 11.48 19.93 3.00
C SER A 80 10.97 18.66 3.67
N GLY A 81 11.16 17.52 3.02
CA GLY A 81 10.74 16.21 3.50
C GLY A 81 10.55 15.24 2.35
N ALA A 82 10.84 13.96 2.59
CA ALA A 82 10.54 12.91 1.63
C ALA A 82 9.02 12.85 1.38
N SER A 83 8.62 12.57 0.14
CA SER A 83 7.22 12.45 -0.22
C SER A 83 6.56 11.26 0.48
N LEU A 84 5.35 11.47 1.00
CA LEU A 84 4.55 10.40 1.61
C LEU A 84 3.83 9.52 0.58
N ALA A 85 3.86 9.93 -0.70
CA ALA A 85 3.21 9.19 -1.77
C ALA A 85 3.92 7.84 -2.04
N VAL A 86 3.11 6.82 -2.32
CA VAL A 86 3.57 5.54 -2.87
C VAL A 86 3.14 5.40 -4.33
N HIS A 87 3.92 4.67 -5.11
CA HIS A 87 3.61 4.34 -6.50
C HIS A 87 2.78 3.05 -6.61
N TRP A 88 2.15 2.84 -7.76
CA TRP A 88 1.41 1.61 -8.03
C TRP A 88 2.31 0.36 -8.00
N THR A 89 3.60 0.51 -8.30
CA THR A 89 4.59 -0.57 -8.19
C THR A 89 4.81 -0.99 -6.74
N ASP A 90 4.81 -0.03 -5.82
CA ASP A 90 4.91 -0.30 -4.39
C ASP A 90 3.70 -1.14 -3.97
N THR A 91 2.49 -0.72 -4.33
CA THR A 91 1.27 -1.45 -3.94
C THR A 91 1.12 -2.79 -4.64
N LEU A 92 1.63 -2.95 -5.87
CA LEU A 92 1.72 -4.26 -6.53
C LEU A 92 2.67 -5.20 -5.76
N PHE A 93 3.82 -4.70 -5.30
CA PHE A 93 4.71 -5.47 -4.44
C PHE A 93 4.00 -5.88 -3.15
N LEU A 94 3.33 -4.95 -2.45
CA LEU A 94 2.60 -5.25 -1.21
C LEU A 94 1.45 -6.25 -1.40
N ALA A 95 0.77 -6.22 -2.55
CA ALA A 95 -0.30 -7.17 -2.90
C ALA A 95 0.22 -8.56 -3.30
N THR A 96 1.52 -8.69 -3.58
CA THR A 96 2.12 -9.93 -4.08
C THR A 96 3.27 -10.38 -3.17
N ARG A 97 4.51 -10.12 -3.57
CA ARG A 97 5.71 -10.54 -2.84
C ARG A 97 5.77 -9.99 -1.42
N GLY A 98 5.49 -8.71 -1.22
CA GLY A 98 5.49 -8.07 0.11
C GLY A 98 4.47 -8.71 1.05
N GLY A 99 3.27 -9.04 0.54
CA GLY A 99 2.26 -9.79 1.28
C GLY A 99 2.70 -11.22 1.62
N ALA A 100 3.32 -11.93 0.67
CA ALA A 100 3.90 -13.24 0.93
C ALA A 100 5.02 -13.19 1.99
N GLU A 101 5.91 -12.21 1.91
CA GLU A 101 6.98 -11.98 2.91
C GLU A 101 6.42 -11.64 4.30
N ALA A 102 5.31 -10.89 4.36
CA ALA A 102 4.59 -10.56 5.58
C ALA A 102 3.96 -11.79 6.24
N LEU A 103 3.44 -12.73 5.44
CA LEU A 103 2.80 -13.97 5.91
C LEU A 103 3.80 -15.14 6.10
N GLY A 104 5.07 -14.97 5.71
CA GLY A 104 6.06 -16.05 5.75
C GLY A 104 5.85 -17.14 4.67
N LEU A 105 5.20 -16.78 3.56
CA LEU A 105 4.91 -17.69 2.45
C LEU A 105 6.01 -17.62 1.38
N ARG A 106 6.23 -18.74 0.69
CA ARG A 106 7.14 -18.82 -0.47
C ARG A 106 6.38 -18.56 -1.77
N GLY A 107 6.23 -17.30 -2.17
CA GLY A 107 5.50 -16.94 -3.39
C GLY A 107 5.42 -15.45 -3.66
N GLY A 108 4.45 -15.06 -4.49
CA GLY A 108 4.21 -13.65 -4.86
C GLY A 108 5.20 -13.09 -5.90
N HIS A 109 6.04 -13.93 -6.50
CA HIS A 109 6.95 -13.57 -7.59
C HIS A 109 7.24 -14.78 -8.48
N PHE A 110 7.73 -14.54 -9.69
CA PHE A 110 8.08 -15.59 -10.64
C PHE A 110 9.58 -15.89 -10.61
N VAL A 111 9.97 -16.83 -9.74
CA VAL A 111 11.34 -17.35 -9.62
C VAL A 111 11.27 -18.87 -9.49
N ALA A 112 12.23 -19.59 -10.09
CA ALA A 112 12.29 -21.04 -9.99
C ALA A 112 12.32 -21.51 -8.53
N GLY A 113 11.44 -22.46 -8.18
CA GLY A 113 11.30 -23.00 -6.82
C GLY A 113 10.37 -22.19 -5.89
N ALA A 114 9.71 -21.14 -6.37
CA ALA A 114 8.55 -20.52 -5.70
C ALA A 114 7.24 -21.19 -6.16
N SER A 115 6.16 -21.04 -5.36
CA SER A 115 4.82 -21.48 -5.77
C SER A 115 4.32 -20.71 -7.00
N PHE A 116 3.65 -21.40 -7.92
CA PHE A 116 3.08 -20.80 -9.13
C PHE A 116 1.63 -20.33 -8.90
N ASP A 117 1.48 -19.28 -8.09
CA ASP A 117 0.21 -18.60 -7.88
C ASP A 117 0.13 -17.40 -8.83
N ALA A 118 -0.68 -17.52 -9.87
CA ALA A 118 -0.73 -16.55 -10.96
C ALA A 118 -2.18 -16.25 -11.39
N GLN A 119 -2.38 -15.03 -11.89
CA GLN A 119 -3.61 -14.61 -12.55
C GLN A 119 -3.28 -14.08 -13.95
N LEU A 120 -4.07 -14.46 -14.94
CA LEU A 120 -4.00 -13.89 -16.29
C LEU A 120 -4.91 -12.66 -16.34
N SER A 121 -4.32 -11.49 -16.58
CA SER A 121 -5.07 -10.25 -16.80
C SER A 121 -5.01 -9.86 -18.27
N THR A 122 -6.16 -9.96 -18.96
CA THR A 122 -6.28 -9.52 -20.35
C THR A 122 -6.49 -8.01 -20.38
N LEU A 123 -5.61 -7.29 -21.08
CA LEU A 123 -5.79 -5.86 -21.31
C LEU A 123 -6.84 -5.65 -22.39
N ALA A 124 -7.91 -4.92 -22.07
CA ALA A 124 -8.88 -4.50 -23.07
C ALA A 124 -8.20 -3.56 -24.08
N LYS A 125 -8.48 -3.75 -25.38
CA LYS A 125 -8.13 -2.76 -26.40
C LYS A 125 -8.99 -1.53 -26.13
N ILE A 126 -8.35 -0.42 -25.75
CA ILE A 126 -9.03 0.87 -25.70
C ILE A 126 -9.13 1.33 -27.16
N ALA A 127 -10.35 1.45 -27.68
CA ALA A 127 -10.56 2.11 -28.97
C ALA A 127 -10.14 3.58 -28.81
N ALA A 128 -9.14 3.99 -29.60
CA ALA A 128 -8.67 5.37 -29.65
C ALA A 128 -9.71 6.28 -30.31
#